data_AF-A0A1F1IE71-F1
#
_entry.id   AF-A0A1F1IE71-F1
#
_cell.length_a   1.000
_cell.length_b   1.000
_cell.length_c   1.000
_cell.angle_alpha   90.00
_cell.angle_beta   90.00
_cell.angle_gamma   90.00
#
_symmetry.space_group_name_H-M   'P 1'
#
loop_
_entity.id
_entity.type
_entity.pdbx_description
1 polymer ?
#
loop_
_entity_poly.entity_id
_entity_poly.type
_entity_poly.pdbx_seq_one_letter_code
_entity_poly.pdbx_strand_id
1 'polypeptide(L)'
;MVVIGVIVALAMLLGAGAWWGAGSFAARGSHLADLMANFHDDTELRPRSVTSDVCPDEGCRDAWRTSVGTYLEFEDADEARRLKEILGDDARVNDRVVLDLTGVELDRRQMERAVDLLFADEDWS
;
A
#
# COMPACT_ATOMS: atom_id res chain seq x y z
N MET A 1 34.60 38.09 24.57
CA MET A 1 34.29 37.46 23.26
C MET A 1 34.36 35.93 23.42
N VAL A 2 33.33 35.30 24.01
CA VAL A 2 33.31 33.83 24.22
C VAL A 2 31.94 33.21 23.93
N VAL A 3 30.95 34.01 23.50
CA VAL A 3 29.55 33.57 23.36
C VAL A 3 29.18 33.16 21.92
N ILE A 4 30.02 33.50 20.93
CA ILE A 4 29.70 33.25 19.51
C ILE A 4 30.13 31.84 19.04
N GLY A 5 31.02 31.17 19.76
CA GLY A 5 31.57 29.87 19.35
C GLY A 5 30.65 28.65 19.56
N VAL A 6 29.67 28.75 20.45
CA VAL A 6 28.84 27.58 20.85
C VAL A 6 27.65 27.36 19.90
N ILE A 7 27.18 28.40 19.21
CA ILE A 7 25.99 28.31 18.35
C ILE A 7 26.30 27.56 17.04
N VAL A 8 27.53 27.66 16.53
CA VAL A 8 27.91 26.99 15.26
C VAL A 8 28.07 25.48 15.45
N ALA A 9 28.49 25.02 16.64
CA ALA A 9 28.67 23.59 16.93
C ALA A 9 27.32 22.85 17.08
N LEU A 10 26.27 23.51 17.58
CA LEU A 10 24.95 22.87 17.72
C LEU A 10 24.20 22.74 16.37
N ALA A 11 24.47 23.63 15.41
CA ALA A 11 23.85 23.57 14.08
C ALA A 11 24.41 22.42 13.22
N MET A 12 25.66 22.00 13.44
CA MET A 12 26.26 20.89 12.67
C MET A 12 25.84 19.50 13.15
N LEU A 13 25.43 19.35 14.40
CA LEU A 13 24.92 18.07 14.92
C LEU A 13 23.46 17.78 14.53
N LEU A 14 22.68 18.80 14.15
CA LEU A 14 21.34 18.62 13.59
C LEU A 14 21.35 18.37 12.06
N GLY A 15 22.47 18.61 11.38
CA GLY A 15 22.62 18.34 9.94
C GLY A 15 23.01 16.91 9.59
N ALA A 16 23.59 16.16 10.53
CA ALA A 16 24.12 14.81 10.29
C ALA A 16 23.15 13.66 10.68
N GLY A 17 22.01 13.97 11.30
CA GLY A 17 21.00 12.99 11.71
C GLY A 17 19.95 12.67 10.64
N ALA A 18 19.87 13.45 9.56
CA ALA A 18 18.79 13.35 8.57
C ALA A 18 19.07 12.37 7.40
N TRP A 19 20.22 11.70 7.36
CA TRP A 19 20.58 10.83 6.23
C TRP A 19 20.66 9.33 6.50
N TRP A 20 20.52 8.88 7.75
CA TRP A 20 20.63 7.46 8.11
C TRP A 20 19.29 6.84 8.53
N GLY A 21 18.19 7.22 7.89
CA GLY A 21 16.85 6.65 8.16
C GLY A 21 15.97 6.40 6.94
N ALA A 22 16.45 6.66 5.72
CA ALA A 22 15.64 6.51 4.48
C ALA A 22 16.26 5.53 3.47
N GLY A 23 17.22 4.72 3.90
CA GLY A 23 18.08 3.92 3.01
C GLY A 23 17.82 2.42 2.95
N SER A 24 16.87 1.88 3.72
CA SER A 24 16.61 0.42 3.79
C SER A 24 15.24 0.00 3.26
N PHE A 25 14.35 0.96 2.95
CA PHE A 25 13.04 0.70 2.32
C PHE A 25 13.12 0.67 0.79
N ALA A 26 14.32 0.46 0.25
CA ALA A 26 14.52 0.25 -1.17
C ALA A 26 13.83 -1.05 -1.60
N ALA A 27 12.57 -0.90 -2.02
CA ALA A 27 11.91 -1.61 -3.10
C ALA A 27 12.24 -3.11 -3.20
N ARG A 28 11.84 -3.89 -2.20
CA ARG A 28 11.56 -5.31 -2.44
C ARG A 28 10.27 -5.35 -3.26
N GLY A 29 10.30 -5.11 -4.57
CA GLY A 29 9.17 -4.85 -5.49
C GLY A 29 7.77 -5.23 -4.98
N SER A 30 6.80 -4.31 -5.01
CA SER A 30 5.45 -4.62 -4.53
C SER A 30 4.86 -5.70 -5.42
N HIS A 31 4.45 -6.80 -4.77
CA HIS A 31 3.80 -7.91 -5.46
C HIS A 31 2.53 -7.42 -6.15
N LEU A 32 1.84 -6.47 -5.52
CA LEU A 32 0.66 -5.85 -6.08
C LEU A 32 0.96 -5.02 -7.35
N ALA A 33 2.08 -4.31 -7.44
CA ALA A 33 2.43 -3.58 -8.66
C ALA A 33 2.72 -4.53 -9.83
N ASP A 34 3.44 -5.63 -9.57
CA ASP A 34 3.73 -6.65 -10.58
C ASP A 34 2.44 -7.32 -11.06
N LEU A 35 1.52 -7.63 -10.14
CA LEU A 35 0.19 -8.18 -10.46
C LEU A 35 -0.63 -7.20 -11.30
N MET A 36 -0.73 -5.94 -10.88
CA MET A 36 -1.54 -4.92 -11.55
C MET A 36 -1.00 -4.53 -12.93
N ALA A 37 0.31 -4.65 -13.14
CA ALA A 37 0.92 -4.47 -14.46
C ALA A 37 0.38 -5.48 -15.50
N ASN A 38 0.03 -6.70 -15.08
CA ASN A 38 -0.55 -7.72 -15.97
C ASN A 38 -1.99 -7.41 -16.39
N PHE A 39 -2.69 -6.55 -15.64
CA PHE A 39 -4.09 -6.18 -15.88
C PHE A 39 -4.26 -4.76 -16.44
N HIS A 40 -3.17 -4.10 -16.85
CA HIS A 40 -3.21 -2.72 -17.34
C HIS A 40 -4.17 -2.52 -18.53
N ASP A 41 -4.29 -3.52 -19.40
CA ASP A 41 -5.16 -3.46 -20.59
C ASP A 41 -6.56 -4.04 -20.35
N ASP A 42 -6.85 -4.53 -19.14
CA ASP A 42 -8.18 -5.02 -18.78
C ASP A 42 -9.15 -3.84 -18.65
N THR A 43 -10.09 -3.77 -19.59
CA THR A 43 -11.08 -2.70 -19.68
C THR A 43 -12.08 -2.72 -18.53
N GLU A 44 -12.25 -3.89 -17.90
CA GLU A 44 -13.13 -4.08 -16.76
C GLU A 44 -12.42 -3.64 -15.48
N LEU A 45 -11.12 -3.87 -15.29
CA LEU A 45 -10.41 -3.53 -14.04
C LEU A 45 -9.83 -2.11 -14.00
N ARG A 46 -9.21 -1.67 -15.10
CA ARG A 46 -8.54 -0.34 -15.23
C ARG A 46 -7.71 0.05 -14.00
N PRO A 47 -6.69 -0.73 -13.65
CA PRO A 47 -5.89 -0.47 -12.45
C PRO A 47 -5.16 0.87 -12.57
N ARG A 48 -5.22 1.67 -11.51
CA ARG A 48 -4.49 2.93 -11.37
C ARG A 48 -3.82 2.98 -10.00
N SER A 49 -2.52 3.24 -9.99
CA SER A 49 -1.81 3.51 -8.74
C SER A 49 -2.38 4.76 -8.05
N VAL A 50 -2.73 4.59 -6.78
CA VAL A 50 -3.21 5.63 -5.85
C VAL A 50 -2.36 5.64 -4.56
N THR A 51 -1.17 5.05 -4.62
CA THR A 51 -0.23 4.88 -3.51
C THR A 51 0.10 6.20 -2.81
N SER A 52 0.36 7.26 -3.59
CA SER A 52 0.66 8.59 -3.03
C SER A 52 -0.51 9.24 -2.29
N ASP A 53 -1.73 8.80 -2.57
CA ASP A 53 -2.95 9.45 -2.09
C ASP A 53 -3.53 8.71 -0.88
N VAL A 54 -3.33 7.39 -0.80
CA VAL A 54 -3.94 6.53 0.23
C VAL A 54 -2.92 6.10 1.28
N CYS A 55 -1.70 5.72 0.87
CA CYS A 55 -0.74 5.14 1.79
C CYS A 55 -0.15 6.09 2.85
N PRO A 56 -0.08 7.42 2.67
CA PRO A 56 0.31 8.32 3.76
C PRO A 56 -0.62 8.25 4.99
N ASP A 57 -1.90 7.94 4.78
CA ASP A 57 -2.90 7.89 5.84
C ASP A 57 -3.09 6.47 6.38
N GLU A 58 -3.15 5.47 5.48
CA GLU A 58 -3.42 4.07 5.84
C GLU A 58 -2.16 3.28 6.26
N GLY A 59 -0.96 3.81 5.97
CA GLY A 59 0.30 3.11 6.24
C GLY A 59 0.58 1.94 5.30
N CYS A 60 -0.12 1.86 4.16
CA CYS A 60 0.19 0.86 3.15
C CYS A 60 1.53 1.15 2.45
N ARG A 61 2.03 0.13 1.77
CA ARG A 61 3.22 0.22 0.93
C ARG A 61 2.88 0.52 -0.51
N ASP A 62 1.81 -0.08 -1.02
CA ASP A 62 1.33 0.13 -2.37
C ASP A 62 -0.21 0.13 -2.40
N ALA A 63 -0.80 0.95 -3.27
CA ALA A 63 -2.25 1.00 -3.41
C ALA A 63 -2.67 1.19 -4.87
N TRP A 64 -3.66 0.39 -5.28
CA TRP A 64 -4.18 0.37 -6.63
C TRP A 64 -5.69 0.43 -6.61
N ARG A 65 -6.24 1.46 -7.25
CA ARG A 65 -7.68 1.58 -7.46
C ARG A 65 -8.06 0.92 -8.77
N THR A 66 -9.11 0.11 -8.71
CA THR A 66 -9.75 -0.54 -9.84
C THR A 66 -11.23 -0.14 -9.88
N SER A 67 -11.95 -0.58 -10.91
CA SER A 67 -13.41 -0.49 -10.95
C SER A 67 -14.12 -1.33 -9.89
N VAL A 68 -13.44 -2.38 -9.37
CA VAL A 68 -14.02 -3.35 -8.45
C VAL A 68 -13.62 -3.13 -6.99
N GLY A 69 -12.82 -2.10 -6.71
CA GLY A 69 -12.35 -1.80 -5.36
C GLY A 69 -10.94 -1.22 -5.35
N THR A 70 -10.43 -0.95 -4.14
CA THR A 70 -9.06 -0.49 -3.93
C THR A 70 -8.26 -1.60 -3.25
N TYR A 71 -7.16 -2.00 -3.87
CA TYR A 71 -6.23 -2.96 -3.31
C TYR A 71 -5.12 -2.21 -2.59
N LEU A 72 -4.79 -2.63 -1.37
CA LEU A 72 -3.74 -2.06 -0.54
C LEU A 72 -2.78 -3.18 -0.11
N GLU A 73 -1.49 -3.06 -0.40
CA GLU A 73 -0.45 -3.98 0.09
C GLU A 73 0.25 -3.34 1.30
N PHE A 74 0.42 -4.09 2.38
CA PHE A 74 1.08 -3.69 3.62
C PHE A 74 2.47 -4.32 3.77
N GLU A 75 3.26 -3.77 4.70
CA GLU A 75 4.56 -4.38 5.04
C GLU A 75 4.37 -5.72 5.74
N ASP A 76 3.36 -5.80 6.62
CA ASP A 76 3.03 -7.01 7.36
C ASP A 76 1.54 -7.38 7.34
N ALA A 77 1.26 -8.66 7.60
CA ALA A 77 -0.08 -9.20 7.54
C ALA A 77 -0.95 -8.79 8.74
N ASP A 78 -0.33 -8.32 9.83
CA ASP A 78 -1.06 -7.84 11.00
C ASP A 78 -1.66 -6.45 10.73
N GLU A 79 -0.96 -5.58 10.00
CA GLU A 79 -1.45 -4.29 9.48
C GLU A 79 -2.66 -4.49 8.56
N ALA A 80 -2.52 -5.39 7.58
CA ALA A 80 -3.61 -5.74 6.67
C ALA A 80 -4.85 -6.24 7.43
N ARG A 81 -4.65 -7.12 8.43
CA ARG A 81 -5.73 -7.63 9.28
C ARG A 81 -6.36 -6.55 10.15
N ARG A 82 -5.58 -5.62 10.71
CA ARG A 82 -6.11 -4.47 11.45
C ARG A 82 -7.01 -3.60 10.58
N LEU A 83 -6.61 -3.29 9.35
CA LEU A 83 -7.45 -2.50 8.46
C LEU A 83 -8.75 -3.26 8.11
N LYS A 84 -8.67 -4.56 7.87
CA LYS A 84 -9.85 -5.41 7.66
C LYS A 84 -10.81 -5.39 8.86
N GLU A 85 -10.31 -5.36 10.09
CA GLU A 85 -11.15 -5.23 11.29
C GLU A 85 -11.89 -3.88 11.34
N ILE A 86 -11.25 -2.80 10.88
CA ILE A 86 -11.85 -1.45 10.82
C ILE A 86 -12.92 -1.39 9.73
N LEU A 87 -12.64 -1.91 8.54
CA LEU A 87 -13.53 -1.88 7.39
C LEU A 87 -14.67 -2.91 7.48
N GLY A 88 -14.53 -3.93 8.32
CA GLY A 88 -15.58 -4.93 8.53
C GLY A 88 -15.94 -5.66 7.24
N ASP A 89 -17.22 -5.86 6.98
CA ASP A 89 -17.71 -6.66 5.83
C ASP A 89 -17.38 -6.06 4.46
N ASP A 90 -17.00 -4.78 4.41
CA ASP A 90 -16.63 -4.07 3.19
C ASP A 90 -15.17 -4.29 2.79
N ALA A 91 -14.44 -5.17 3.47
CA ALA A 91 -13.09 -5.55 3.08
C ALA A 91 -12.90 -7.06 2.92
N ARG A 92 -11.94 -7.45 2.10
CA ARG A 92 -11.39 -8.82 2.04
C ARG A 92 -9.88 -8.73 2.25
N VAL A 93 -9.27 -9.76 2.83
CA VAL A 93 -7.83 -9.77 3.12
C VAL A 93 -7.23 -11.10 2.68
N ASN A 94 -6.06 -11.04 2.06
CA ASN A 94 -5.19 -12.18 1.79
C ASN A 94 -3.76 -11.82 2.16
N ASP A 95 -3.21 -12.49 3.18
CA ASP A 95 -1.90 -12.20 3.77
C ASP A 95 -1.67 -10.70 4.03
N ARG A 96 -0.85 -10.04 3.20
CA ARG A 96 -0.48 -8.62 3.30
C ARG A 96 -1.33 -7.69 2.42
N VAL A 97 -2.31 -8.21 1.70
CA VAL A 97 -3.14 -7.45 0.76
C VAL A 97 -4.57 -7.33 1.28
N VAL A 98 -5.09 -6.11 1.29
CA VAL A 98 -6.50 -5.78 1.59
C VAL A 98 -7.18 -5.31 0.32
N LEU A 99 -8.35 -5.87 0.03
CA LEU A 99 -9.31 -5.31 -0.92
C LEU A 99 -10.37 -4.55 -0.15
N ASP A 100 -10.37 -3.24 -0.31
CA ASP A 100 -11.40 -2.33 0.16
C ASP A 100 -12.50 -2.19 -0.90
N LEU A 101 -13.72 -2.57 -0.53
CA LEU A 101 -14.94 -2.50 -1.34
C LEU A 101 -15.84 -1.34 -0.91
N THR A 102 -15.39 -0.49 0.01
CA THR A 102 -16.19 0.63 0.54
C THR A 102 -16.67 1.53 -0.59
N GLY A 103 -17.99 1.71 -0.66
CA GLY A 103 -18.62 2.57 -1.68
C GLY A 103 -18.66 1.96 -3.09
N VAL A 104 -18.39 0.66 -3.23
CA VAL A 104 -18.48 -0.05 -4.50
C VAL A 104 -19.61 -1.08 -4.44
N GLU A 105 -20.63 -0.90 -5.27
CA GLU A 105 -21.69 -1.90 -5.45
C GLU A 105 -21.30 -2.84 -6.58
N LEU A 106 -21.01 -4.09 -6.24
CA LEU A 106 -20.62 -5.13 -7.19
C LEU A 106 -21.75 -6.12 -7.44
N ASP A 107 -21.92 -6.51 -8.69
CA ASP A 107 -22.65 -7.75 -8.97
C ASP A 107 -21.82 -8.98 -8.58
N ARG A 108 -22.46 -10.15 -8.58
CA ARG A 108 -21.81 -11.40 -8.18
C ARG A 108 -20.55 -11.72 -9.00
N ARG A 109 -20.56 -11.48 -10.31
CA ARG A 109 -19.40 -11.77 -11.17
C ARG A 109 -18.26 -10.81 -10.92
N GLN A 110 -18.58 -9.53 -10.67
CA GLN A 110 -17.57 -8.53 -10.33
C GLN A 110 -16.95 -8.82 -8.97
N MET A 111 -17.76 -9.24 -7.98
CA MET A 111 -17.26 -9.68 -6.68
C MET A 111 -16.36 -10.91 -6.79
N GLU A 112 -16.79 -11.94 -7.54
CA GLU A 112 -15.97 -13.13 -7.81
C GLU A 112 -14.62 -12.71 -8.41
N ARG A 113 -14.62 -11.86 -9.44
CA ARG A 113 -13.38 -11.37 -10.04
C ARG A 113 -12.49 -10.55 -9.09
N ALA A 114 -13.09 -9.67 -8.29
CA ALA A 114 -12.34 -8.84 -7.35
C ALA A 114 -11.60 -9.70 -6.31
N VAL A 115 -12.26 -10.77 -5.87
CA VAL A 115 -11.69 -11.77 -4.96
C VAL A 115 -10.67 -12.65 -5.67
N ASP A 116 -10.91 -13.09 -6.91
CA ASP A 116 -9.95 -13.91 -7.67
C ASP A 116 -8.59 -13.20 -7.83
N LEU A 117 -8.59 -11.88 -8.05
CA LEU A 117 -7.36 -11.07 -8.11
C LEU A 117 -6.58 -11.07 -6.78
N LEU A 118 -7.28 -11.13 -5.66
CA LEU A 118 -6.71 -11.22 -4.32
C LEU A 118 -5.95 -12.54 -4.12
N PHE A 119 -6.32 -13.58 -4.86
CA PHE A 119 -5.77 -14.94 -4.74
C PHE A 119 -5.03 -15.40 -6.02
N ALA A 120 -4.76 -14.50 -6.97
CA ALA A 120 -4.24 -14.89 -8.29
C ALA A 120 -2.85 -15.57 -8.26
N ASP A 121 -2.11 -15.45 -7.15
CA ASP A 121 -0.83 -16.12 -6.92
C ASP A 121 -0.92 -17.44 -6.14
N GLU A 122 -2.09 -17.80 -5.63
CA GLU A 122 -2.31 -19.18 -5.22
C GLU A 122 -2.44 -20.02 -6.49
N ASP A 123 -1.32 -20.59 -6.93
CA ASP A 123 -1.27 -21.64 -7.93
C ASP A 123 -2.15 -22.78 -7.41
N TRP A 124 -3.40 -22.88 -7.88
CA TRP A 124 -4.31 -23.97 -7.56
C TRP A 124 -3.86 -25.22 -8.33
N SER A 125 -2.69 -25.76 -7.96
CA SER A 125 -2.18 -27.06 -8.43
C SER A 125 -2.57 -28.18 -7.48
#